data_AF-A0A3Q2VTT8-F1
#
_entry.id   AF-A0A3Q2VTT8-F1
#
_cell.length_a   1.000
_cell.length_b   1.000
_cell.length_c   1.000
_cell.angle_alpha   90.00
_cell.angle_beta   90.00
_cell.angle_gamma   90.00
#
_symmetry.space_group_name_H-M   'P 1'
#
loop_
_entity.id
_entity.type
_entity.pdbx_description
1 polymer ?
#
loop_
_entity_poly.entity_id
_entity_poly.type
_entity_poly.pdbx_seq_one_letter_code
_entity_poly.pdbx_strand_id
1 'polypeptide(L)'
;VKKSRGDLMLLGMLKDLKKEELEKFKWFLRDRDVLVELQPIPESRLEKTSTCDLVDLMLQTYTEKSVEVTKKVLKKITSSLQKVSGSLASVSAPQGSCGYNVAAITKNHFVDKHRVELIQRVSNIEPILDELLKEKVIQQESYDRIRALQTSQEKMRELYSGPLKAGSASKDVFYQILQRHERLLLNDLC
;
A
#
# COMPACT_ATOMS: atom_id res chain seq x y z
N VAL A 1 -28.97 4.51 18.00
CA VAL A 1 -28.28 3.20 17.98
C VAL A 1 -26.84 3.40 18.44
N LYS A 2 -26.28 2.51 19.28
CA LYS A 2 -24.84 2.57 19.63
C LYS A 2 -24.04 1.90 18.50
N LYS A 3 -23.20 2.66 17.79
CA LYS A 3 -22.26 2.05 16.82
C LYS A 3 -21.23 1.20 17.56
N SER A 4 -21.01 -0.03 17.09
CA SER A 4 -19.99 -0.92 17.61
C SER A 4 -18.62 -0.63 16.97
N ARG A 5 -17.57 -1.24 17.54
CA ARG A 5 -16.20 -1.14 17.01
C ARG A 5 -16.06 -1.76 15.62
N GLY A 6 -16.88 -2.78 15.30
CA GLY A 6 -16.92 -3.40 13.97
C GLY A 6 -17.39 -2.42 12.90
N ASP A 7 -18.50 -1.72 13.14
CA ASP A 7 -19.13 -0.77 12.22
C ASP A 7 -18.17 0.34 11.78
N LEU A 8 -17.38 0.86 12.73
CA LEU A 8 -16.38 1.90 12.47
C LEU A 8 -15.22 1.37 11.62
N MET A 9 -14.74 0.14 11.87
CA MET A 9 -13.69 -0.48 11.06
C MET A 9 -14.17 -0.81 9.64
N LEU A 10 -15.37 -1.37 9.51
CA LEU A 10 -15.99 -1.68 8.21
C LEU A 10 -16.25 -0.40 7.39
N LEU A 11 -16.83 0.63 8.01
CA LEU A 11 -17.15 1.88 7.32
C LEU A 11 -15.89 2.65 6.90
N GLY A 12 -14.78 2.54 7.65
CA GLY A 12 -13.47 3.03 7.19
C GLY A 12 -13.00 2.26 5.94
N MET A 13 -12.82 0.95 6.07
CA MET A 13 -12.34 0.09 4.98
C MET A 13 -13.17 0.18 3.70
N LEU A 14 -14.48 0.44 3.77
CA LEU A 14 -15.36 0.59 2.61
C LEU A 14 -15.52 2.04 2.12
N LYS A 15 -15.13 3.05 2.89
CA LYS A 15 -15.03 4.45 2.43
C LYS A 15 -13.71 4.75 1.72
N ASP A 16 -12.64 4.07 2.10
CA ASP A 16 -11.32 4.21 1.47
C ASP A 16 -11.27 3.55 0.06
N LEU A 17 -12.31 2.78 -0.31
CA LEU A 17 -12.45 2.15 -1.63
C LEU A 17 -12.97 3.10 -2.70
N LYS A 18 -12.41 2.99 -3.91
CA LYS A 18 -12.97 3.64 -5.11
C LYS A 18 -14.27 2.94 -5.54
N LYS A 19 -15.12 3.66 -6.29
CA LYS A 19 -16.40 3.14 -6.81
C LYS A 19 -16.26 1.79 -7.52
N GLU A 20 -15.23 1.63 -8.36
CA GLU A 20 -14.94 0.37 -9.07
C GLU A 20 -14.55 -0.79 -8.14
N GLU A 21 -13.86 -0.49 -7.04
CA GLU A 21 -13.46 -1.48 -6.03
C GLU A 21 -14.66 -1.86 -5.16
N LEU A 22 -15.56 -0.92 -4.86
CA LEU A 22 -16.81 -1.16 -4.15
C LEU A 22 -17.79 -2.02 -4.97
N GLU A 23 -17.89 -1.81 -6.28
CA GLU A 23 -18.69 -2.69 -7.16
C GLU A 23 -18.04 -4.07 -7.33
N LYS A 24 -16.71 -4.17 -7.41
CA LYS A 24 -15.99 -5.46 -7.31
C LYS A 24 -16.19 -6.12 -5.94
N PHE A 25 -16.33 -5.36 -4.86
CA PHE A 25 -16.60 -5.86 -3.52
C PHE A 25 -17.99 -6.49 -3.43
N LYS A 26 -19.03 -5.82 -3.96
CA LYS A 26 -20.36 -6.42 -4.16
C LYS A 26 -20.28 -7.69 -5.03
N TRP A 27 -19.49 -7.66 -6.12
CA TRP A 27 -19.28 -8.82 -7.00
C TRP A 27 -18.72 -10.03 -6.24
N PHE A 28 -17.77 -9.85 -5.32
CA PHE A 28 -17.21 -10.94 -4.52
C PHE A 28 -18.06 -11.35 -3.30
N LEU A 29 -19.03 -10.54 -2.86
CA LEU A 29 -19.98 -10.94 -1.81
C LEU A 29 -21.04 -11.97 -2.26
N ARG A 30 -21.16 -12.21 -3.57
CA ARG A 30 -21.89 -13.35 -4.15
C ARG A 30 -20.99 -14.55 -4.51
N ASP A 31 -19.67 -14.42 -4.39
CA ASP A 31 -18.71 -15.46 -4.79
C ASP A 31 -18.51 -16.52 -3.69
N ARG A 32 -18.98 -17.74 -3.95
CA ARG A 32 -18.84 -18.88 -3.03
C ARG A 32 -17.38 -19.31 -2.86
N ASP A 33 -16.51 -19.09 -3.85
CA ASP A 33 -15.08 -19.46 -3.78
C ASP A 33 -14.26 -18.48 -2.91
N VAL A 34 -14.87 -17.37 -2.46
CA VAL A 34 -14.33 -16.47 -1.43
C VAL A 34 -15.01 -16.67 -0.08
N LEU A 35 -16.25 -17.18 -0.08
CA LEU A 35 -17.11 -17.35 1.10
C LEU A 35 -17.34 -18.83 1.45
N VAL A 36 -16.29 -19.65 1.38
CA VAL A 36 -16.36 -21.14 1.51
C VAL A 36 -17.07 -21.63 2.78
N GLU A 37 -17.06 -20.85 3.88
CA GLU A 37 -17.72 -21.18 5.16
C GLU A 37 -18.97 -20.32 5.47
N LEU A 38 -19.43 -19.48 4.54
CA LEU A 38 -20.40 -18.41 4.81
C LEU A 38 -21.47 -18.28 3.72
N GLN A 39 -22.66 -17.80 4.08
CA GLN A 39 -23.75 -17.61 3.12
C GLN A 39 -23.52 -16.36 2.27
N PRO A 40 -23.47 -16.46 0.92
CA PRO A 40 -23.34 -15.30 0.05
C PRO A 40 -24.55 -14.37 0.16
N ILE A 41 -24.32 -13.06 0.04
CA ILE A 41 -25.41 -12.07 0.08
C ILE A 41 -26.05 -12.00 -1.32
N PRO A 42 -27.39 -12.12 -1.44
CA PRO A 42 -28.06 -12.05 -2.74
C PRO A 42 -27.97 -10.64 -3.35
N GLU A 43 -27.77 -10.61 -4.66
CA GLU A 43 -27.53 -9.38 -5.45
C GLU A 43 -28.62 -8.32 -5.32
N SER A 44 -29.87 -8.74 -5.14
CA SER A 44 -31.03 -7.87 -4.85
C SER A 44 -30.92 -7.07 -3.54
N ARG A 45 -29.99 -7.44 -2.65
CA ARG A 45 -29.62 -6.68 -1.43
C ARG A 45 -28.30 -5.93 -1.54
N LEU A 46 -27.59 -5.98 -2.68
CA LEU A 46 -26.31 -5.29 -2.92
C LEU A 46 -26.42 -4.18 -3.96
N GLU A 47 -27.28 -4.37 -4.97
CA GLU A 47 -27.43 -3.48 -6.13
C GLU A 47 -27.89 -2.06 -5.73
N LYS A 48 -28.86 -1.95 -4.82
CA LYS A 48 -29.52 -0.68 -4.41
C LYS A 48 -29.00 -0.09 -3.09
N THR A 49 -27.85 -0.57 -2.63
CA THR A 49 -27.41 -0.45 -1.24
C THR A 49 -26.23 0.52 -1.12
N SER A 50 -26.33 1.54 -0.26
CA SER A 50 -25.23 2.51 -0.04
C SER A 50 -24.09 1.90 0.78
N THR A 51 -22.93 2.57 0.83
CA THR A 51 -21.79 2.12 1.66
C THR A 51 -22.14 1.97 3.14
N CYS A 52 -23.09 2.74 3.67
CA CYS A 52 -23.56 2.59 5.06
C CYS A 52 -24.47 1.35 5.20
N ASP A 53 -25.47 1.23 4.33
CA ASP A 53 -26.42 0.11 4.35
C ASP A 53 -25.71 -1.23 4.11
N LEU A 54 -24.61 -1.22 3.33
CA LEU A 54 -23.77 -2.38 3.06
C LEU A 54 -22.98 -2.81 4.31
N VAL A 55 -22.49 -1.86 5.12
CA VAL A 55 -21.86 -2.17 6.42
C VAL A 55 -22.88 -2.81 7.35
N ASP A 56 -24.07 -2.21 7.49
CA ASP A 56 -25.12 -2.71 8.37
C ASP A 56 -25.67 -4.08 7.89
N LEU A 57 -25.76 -4.30 6.58
CA LEU A 57 -26.10 -5.60 5.99
C LEU A 57 -25.02 -6.66 6.25
N MET A 58 -23.72 -6.33 6.11
CA MET A 58 -22.64 -7.27 6.44
C MET A 58 -22.56 -7.58 7.93
N LEU A 59 -22.89 -6.62 8.80
CA LEU A 59 -23.07 -6.85 10.23
C LEU A 59 -24.30 -7.74 10.51
N GLN A 60 -25.40 -7.57 9.78
CA GLN A 60 -26.59 -8.41 9.92
C GLN A 60 -26.36 -9.86 9.41
N THR A 61 -25.57 -10.07 8.36
CA THR A 61 -25.35 -11.40 7.76
C THR A 61 -24.16 -12.16 8.36
N TYR A 62 -23.10 -11.46 8.79
CA TYR A 62 -21.86 -12.09 9.27
C TYR A 62 -21.47 -11.72 10.72
N THR A 63 -22.19 -10.80 11.37
CA THR A 63 -21.99 -10.36 12.76
C THR A 63 -20.51 -10.07 13.06
N GLU A 64 -19.85 -10.86 13.91
CA GLU A 64 -18.45 -10.66 14.30
C GLU A 64 -17.46 -11.00 13.16
N LYS A 65 -17.81 -11.94 12.29
CA LYS A 65 -16.98 -12.36 11.14
C LYS A 65 -16.98 -11.33 10.00
N SER A 66 -17.89 -10.35 10.01
CA SER A 66 -18.02 -9.29 9.00
C SER A 66 -16.70 -8.58 8.67
N VAL A 67 -15.90 -8.25 9.70
CA VAL A 67 -14.60 -7.58 9.56
C VAL A 67 -13.58 -8.48 8.83
N GLU A 68 -13.60 -9.79 9.08
CA GLU A 68 -12.69 -10.75 8.45
C GLU A 68 -13.12 -11.05 7.00
N VAL A 69 -14.42 -11.18 6.74
CA VAL A 69 -14.99 -11.27 5.39
C VAL A 69 -14.53 -10.10 4.54
N THR A 70 -14.73 -8.87 5.03
CA THR A 70 -14.31 -7.64 4.33
C THR A 70 -12.81 -7.66 4.02
N LYS A 71 -11.96 -8.10 4.95
CA LYS A 71 -10.50 -8.23 4.72
C LYS A 71 -10.15 -9.31 3.68
N LYS A 72 -10.80 -10.47 3.70
CA LYS A 72 -10.60 -11.56 2.72
C LYS A 72 -11.02 -11.12 1.31
N VAL A 73 -12.21 -10.54 1.19
CA VAL A 73 -12.76 -10.00 -0.06
C VAL A 73 -11.89 -8.87 -0.61
N LEU A 74 -11.54 -7.89 0.21
CA LEU A 74 -10.68 -6.76 -0.18
C LEU A 74 -9.32 -7.25 -0.72
N LYS A 75 -8.66 -8.19 -0.02
CA LYS A 75 -7.40 -8.79 -0.47
C LYS A 75 -7.52 -9.50 -1.83
N LYS A 76 -8.66 -10.12 -2.13
CA LYS A 76 -8.95 -10.73 -3.45
C LYS A 76 -9.02 -9.64 -4.54
N ILE A 77 -9.76 -8.55 -4.31
CA ILE A 77 -9.87 -7.41 -5.25
C ILE A 77 -8.50 -6.79 -5.55
N THR A 78 -7.74 -6.44 -4.51
CA THR A 78 -6.41 -5.82 -4.67
C THR A 78 -5.44 -6.75 -5.41
N SER A 79 -5.49 -8.06 -5.16
CA SER A 79 -4.67 -9.06 -5.86
C SER A 79 -5.06 -9.19 -7.34
N SER A 80 -6.37 -9.21 -7.66
CA SER A 80 -6.86 -9.24 -9.04
C SER A 80 -6.45 -8.00 -9.84
N LEU A 81 -6.39 -6.82 -9.21
CA LEU A 81 -5.90 -5.59 -9.86
C LEU A 81 -4.41 -5.64 -10.21
N GLN A 82 -3.59 -6.39 -9.48
CA GLN A 82 -2.15 -6.53 -9.77
C GLN A 82 -1.83 -7.57 -10.85
N LYS A 83 -2.83 -8.31 -11.38
CA LYS A 83 -2.60 -9.48 -12.24
C LYS A 83 -2.96 -9.30 -13.72
N VAL A 84 -3.04 -8.05 -14.19
CA VAL A 84 -3.24 -7.71 -15.62
C VAL A 84 -1.95 -7.19 -16.26
N SER A 85 -0.90 -8.00 -16.19
CA SER A 85 0.27 -7.97 -17.08
C SER A 85 0.99 -9.32 -16.96
N GLY A 86 1.40 -9.93 -18.08
CA GLY A 86 2.14 -11.20 -18.07
C GLY A 86 1.35 -12.45 -18.47
N SER A 87 1.01 -12.55 -19.76
CA SER A 87 0.92 -13.80 -20.52
C SER A 87 1.52 -13.50 -21.90
N LEU A 88 2.36 -14.32 -22.53
CA LEU A 88 2.84 -15.69 -22.25
C LEU A 88 4.35 -15.59 -21.78
N ALA A 89 5.29 -16.56 -21.76
CA ALA A 89 5.32 -17.95 -22.21
C ALA A 89 6.42 -18.82 -21.54
N SER A 90 6.30 -20.14 -21.78
CA SER A 90 7.35 -21.13 -22.07
C SER A 90 8.55 -21.39 -21.12
N VAL A 91 8.37 -22.44 -20.32
CA VAL A 91 9.30 -23.57 -20.03
C VAL A 91 10.82 -23.39 -20.16
N SER A 92 11.54 -23.60 -19.04
CA SER A 92 12.43 -24.78 -18.83
C SER A 92 13.00 -24.80 -17.40
N ALA A 93 13.50 -25.96 -16.96
CA ALA A 93 14.09 -26.22 -15.64
C ALA A 93 15.27 -27.22 -15.80
N PRO A 94 16.07 -27.59 -14.77
CA PRO A 94 15.97 -27.21 -13.36
C PRO A 94 17.32 -26.89 -12.65
N GLN A 95 17.25 -26.57 -11.35
CA GLN A 95 18.32 -26.60 -10.30
C GLN A 95 19.60 -25.73 -10.48
N GLY A 96 19.97 -24.97 -9.42
CA GLY A 96 21.30 -24.30 -9.38
C GLY A 96 21.45 -23.10 -8.43
N SER A 97 21.32 -23.30 -7.11
CA SER A 97 21.76 -22.42 -6.01
C SER A 97 21.89 -20.89 -6.23
N CYS A 98 20.89 -20.12 -5.81
CA CYS A 98 21.10 -18.98 -4.90
C CYS A 98 19.79 -18.53 -4.25
N GLY A 99 19.81 -18.37 -2.92
CA GLY A 99 18.62 -18.12 -2.09
C GLY A 99 18.13 -16.67 -2.09
N TYR A 100 17.74 -16.14 -3.27
CA TYR A 100 17.06 -14.84 -3.35
C TYR A 100 15.70 -14.93 -2.64
N ASN A 101 15.64 -14.42 -1.40
CA ASN A 101 14.40 -14.38 -0.62
C ASN A 101 13.46 -13.30 -1.16
N VAL A 102 12.70 -13.65 -2.20
CA VAL A 102 11.61 -12.83 -2.78
C VAL A 102 10.42 -12.80 -1.81
N ALA A 103 10.62 -12.11 -0.69
CA ALA A 103 9.64 -11.94 0.39
C ALA A 103 9.34 -10.46 0.71
N ALA A 104 10.06 -9.51 0.07
CA ALA A 104 9.80 -8.08 0.15
C ALA A 104 8.57 -7.64 -0.69
N ILE A 105 7.48 -8.41 -0.64
CA ILE A 105 6.17 -8.04 -1.22
C ILE A 105 5.46 -7.11 -0.24
N THR A 106 6.07 -5.95 0.02
CA THR A 106 5.70 -5.05 1.11
C THR A 106 5.53 -3.62 0.62
N LYS A 107 4.32 -3.33 0.12
CA LYS A 107 3.78 -2.00 -0.26
C LYS A 107 4.64 -1.19 -1.25
N ASN A 108 4.05 -0.73 -2.35
CA ASN A 108 4.58 0.46 -3.03
C ASN A 108 4.37 1.64 -2.07
N HIS A 109 5.40 2.10 -1.35
CA HIS A 109 5.26 3.27 -0.50
C HIS A 109 5.03 4.50 -1.38
N PHE A 110 4.38 5.54 -0.84
CA PHE A 110 4.13 6.79 -1.55
C PHE A 110 5.43 7.37 -2.16
N VAL A 111 6.53 7.29 -1.41
CA VAL A 111 7.86 7.72 -1.85
C VAL A 111 8.47 6.90 -2.98
N ASP A 112 8.07 5.63 -3.18
CA ASP A 112 8.45 4.84 -4.36
C ASP A 112 7.62 5.27 -5.59
N LYS A 113 6.30 5.40 -5.40
CA LYS A 113 5.34 5.80 -6.44
C LYS A 113 5.67 7.17 -7.03
N HIS A 114 6.07 8.12 -6.18
CA HIS A 114 6.39 9.50 -6.54
C HIS A 114 7.90 9.78 -6.57
N ARG A 115 8.73 8.74 -6.71
CA ARG A 115 10.20 8.84 -6.69
C ARG A 115 10.75 9.88 -7.67
N VAL A 116 10.21 9.97 -8.89
CA VAL A 116 10.69 10.90 -9.93
C VAL A 116 10.39 12.36 -9.55
N GLU A 117 9.15 12.64 -9.14
CA GLU A 117 8.71 13.96 -8.66
C GLU A 117 9.56 14.44 -7.48
N LEU A 118 9.79 13.55 -6.50
CA LEU A 118 10.61 13.85 -5.34
C LEU A 118 12.09 14.06 -5.71
N ILE A 119 12.66 13.29 -6.66
CA ILE A 119 14.02 13.54 -7.18
C ILE A 119 14.12 14.89 -7.91
N GLN A 120 13.09 15.32 -8.63
CA GLN A 120 13.14 16.55 -9.44
C GLN A 120 12.86 17.82 -8.62
N ARG A 121 11.92 17.77 -7.66
CA ARG A 121 11.44 18.95 -6.93
C ARG A 121 12.12 19.18 -5.57
N VAL A 122 12.60 18.13 -4.89
CA VAL A 122 13.35 18.29 -3.63
C VAL A 122 14.74 18.86 -3.92
N SER A 123 14.86 20.17 -3.78
CA SER A 123 16.10 20.90 -4.06
C SER A 123 17.12 20.77 -2.93
N ASN A 124 16.63 20.73 -1.68
CA ASN A 124 17.43 20.85 -0.45
C ASN A 124 17.46 19.54 0.34
N ILE A 125 18.43 18.67 0.04
CA ILE A 125 18.48 17.31 0.60
C ILE A 125 19.29 17.22 1.89
N GLU A 126 20.23 18.14 2.15
CA GLU A 126 21.05 18.12 3.37
C GLU A 126 20.23 18.05 4.67
N PRO A 127 19.19 18.88 4.93
CA PRO A 127 18.38 18.75 6.16
C PRO A 127 17.62 17.41 6.25
N ILE A 128 17.27 16.80 5.12
CA ILE A 128 16.60 15.50 5.05
C ILE A 128 17.61 14.39 5.37
N LEU A 129 18.84 14.50 4.86
CA LEU A 129 19.94 13.54 5.09
C LEU A 129 20.44 13.60 6.54
N ASP A 130 20.51 14.80 7.12
CA ASP A 130 20.87 15.03 8.53
C ASP A 130 19.83 14.42 9.49
N GLU A 131 18.52 14.60 9.23
CA GLU A 131 17.48 13.94 10.04
C GLU A 131 17.50 12.41 9.87
N LEU A 132 17.74 11.88 8.66
CA LEU A 132 17.88 10.43 8.45
C LEU A 132 19.07 9.80 9.20
N LEU A 133 20.19 10.53 9.30
CA LEU A 133 21.36 10.13 10.08
C LEU A 133 21.06 10.19 11.58
N LYS A 134 20.39 11.25 12.04
CA LYS A 134 19.96 11.44 13.43
C LYS A 134 18.99 10.37 13.92
N GLU A 135 18.00 10.01 13.09
CA GLU A 135 17.06 8.90 13.33
C GLU A 135 17.69 7.51 13.11
N LYS A 136 19.00 7.45 12.77
CA LYS A 136 19.79 6.23 12.54
C LYS A 136 19.24 5.32 11.43
N VAL A 137 18.48 5.89 10.49
CA VAL A 137 17.94 5.21 9.30
C VAL A 137 19.06 4.93 8.30
N ILE A 138 20.05 5.82 8.23
CA ILE A 138 21.25 5.66 7.41
C ILE A 138 22.50 5.66 8.30
N GLN A 139 23.52 4.90 7.89
CA GLN A 139 24.82 4.89 8.56
C GLN A 139 25.69 6.05 8.05
N GLN A 140 26.66 6.49 8.85
CA GLN A 140 27.60 7.57 8.52
C GLN A 140 28.27 7.36 7.16
N GLU A 141 28.78 6.15 6.89
CA GLU A 141 29.43 5.79 5.62
C GLU A 141 28.49 5.95 4.39
N SER A 142 27.18 5.79 4.58
CA SER A 142 26.18 6.03 3.52
C SER A 142 25.79 7.50 3.43
N TYR A 143 25.73 8.22 4.56
CA TYR A 143 25.57 9.68 4.58
C TYR A 143 26.72 10.36 3.82
N ASP A 144 27.97 9.99 4.10
CA ASP A 144 29.15 10.61 3.48
C ASP A 144 29.21 10.32 1.97
N ARG A 145 28.94 9.07 1.55
CA ARG A 145 28.82 8.70 0.12
C ARG A 145 27.75 9.52 -0.60
N ILE A 146 26.57 9.71 0.01
CA ILE A 146 25.50 10.50 -0.60
C ILE A 146 25.88 11.99 -0.61
N ARG A 147 26.42 12.52 0.49
CA ARG A 147 26.79 13.94 0.61
C ARG A 147 27.86 14.36 -0.41
N ALA A 148 28.79 13.46 -0.75
CA ALA A 148 29.85 13.67 -1.73
C ALA A 148 29.38 13.77 -3.19
N LEU A 149 28.13 13.42 -3.52
CA LEU A 149 27.59 13.55 -4.87
C LEU A 149 27.40 15.02 -5.28
N GLN A 150 27.56 15.31 -6.57
CA GLN A 150 27.62 16.69 -7.06
C GLN A 150 26.24 17.37 -7.15
N THR A 151 25.19 16.65 -7.57
CA THR A 151 23.84 17.22 -7.73
C THR A 151 22.82 16.68 -6.74
N SER A 152 21.84 17.49 -6.34
CA SER A 152 20.70 17.06 -5.50
C SER A 152 19.97 15.85 -6.10
N GLN A 153 19.79 15.85 -7.43
CA GLN A 153 19.10 14.78 -8.14
C GLN A 153 19.86 13.44 -8.11
N GLU A 154 21.18 13.45 -7.94
CA GLU A 154 21.98 12.24 -7.66
C GLU A 154 21.88 11.83 -6.19
N LYS A 155 21.96 12.79 -5.25
CA LYS A 155 21.82 12.54 -3.80
C LYS A 155 20.55 11.77 -3.47
N MET A 156 19.41 12.20 -4.02
CA MET A 156 18.15 11.47 -3.89
C MET A 156 18.18 10.11 -4.58
N ARG A 157 18.74 10.02 -5.80
CA ARG A 157 18.79 8.73 -6.53
C ARG A 157 19.52 7.64 -5.75
N GLU A 158 20.66 7.96 -5.12
CA GLU A 158 21.43 7.02 -4.31
C GLU A 158 20.82 6.74 -2.94
N LEU A 159 20.20 7.74 -2.31
CA LEU A 159 19.41 7.51 -1.08
C LEU A 159 18.29 6.46 -1.33
N TYR A 160 17.64 6.53 -2.48
CA TYR A 160 16.66 5.53 -2.94
C TYR A 160 17.26 4.20 -3.41
N SER A 161 18.51 4.16 -3.90
CA SER A 161 19.12 2.94 -4.47
C SER A 161 19.78 2.07 -3.38
N GLY A 162 20.34 2.70 -2.35
CA GLY A 162 20.97 2.06 -1.21
C GLY A 162 20.04 2.02 0.00
N PRO A 163 20.15 2.96 0.96
CA PRO A 163 19.55 2.80 2.29
C PRO A 163 18.03 2.62 2.31
N LEU A 164 17.29 3.33 1.44
CA LEU A 164 15.82 3.20 1.39
C LEU A 164 15.33 1.99 0.58
N LYS A 165 16.18 1.34 -0.23
CA LYS A 165 15.75 0.27 -1.16
C LYS A 165 15.21 -0.96 -0.42
N ALA A 166 15.84 -1.33 0.68
CA ALA A 166 15.56 -2.59 1.40
C ALA A 166 14.67 -2.45 2.64
N GLY A 167 14.53 -1.24 3.21
CA GLY A 167 13.81 -1.01 4.47
C GLY A 167 12.49 -0.26 4.27
N SER A 168 11.36 -0.92 4.53
CA SER A 168 10.04 -0.26 4.57
C SER A 168 9.95 0.79 5.68
N ALA A 169 10.45 0.47 6.88
CA ALA A 169 10.56 1.42 7.99
C ALA A 169 11.39 2.66 7.62
N SER A 170 12.48 2.47 6.85
CA SER A 170 13.31 3.57 6.34
C SER A 170 12.51 4.50 5.43
N LYS A 171 11.64 3.96 4.57
CA LYS A 171 10.73 4.73 3.70
C LYS A 171 9.65 5.47 4.49
N ASP A 172 9.15 4.90 5.58
CA ASP A 172 8.16 5.55 6.44
C ASP A 172 8.76 6.72 7.22
N VAL A 173 9.97 6.59 7.77
CA VAL A 173 10.68 7.72 8.42
C VAL A 173 11.04 8.79 7.39
N PHE A 174 11.54 8.40 6.21
CA PHE A 174 11.82 9.33 5.12
C PHE A 174 10.58 10.13 4.67
N TYR A 175 9.41 9.48 4.59
CA TYR A 175 8.15 10.16 4.30
C TYR A 175 7.76 11.18 5.40
N GLN A 176 7.98 10.87 6.68
CA GLN A 176 7.74 11.82 7.78
C GLN A 176 8.69 13.03 7.72
N ILE A 177 9.95 12.84 7.34
CA ILE A 177 10.93 13.93 7.17
C ILE A 177 10.55 14.79 5.96
N LEU A 178 10.14 14.18 4.83
CA LEU A 178 9.55 14.91 3.70
C LEU A 178 8.29 15.71 4.10
N GLN A 179 7.44 15.17 4.99
CA GLN A 179 6.26 15.89 5.47
C GLN A 179 6.59 17.08 6.39
N ARG A 180 7.78 17.07 7.01
CA ARG A 180 8.29 18.16 7.87
C ARG A 180 8.92 19.28 7.06
N HIS A 181 9.76 18.95 6.08
CA HIS A 181 10.53 19.94 5.28
C HIS A 181 9.81 20.35 3.99
N GLU A 182 9.21 19.40 3.29
CA GLU A 182 8.69 19.53 1.92
C GLU A 182 7.16 19.34 1.85
N ARG A 183 6.45 19.82 2.88
CA ARG A 183 4.98 19.70 3.02
C ARG A 183 4.21 20.21 1.79
N LEU A 184 4.75 21.23 1.11
CA LEU A 184 4.16 21.78 -0.11
C LEU A 184 4.21 20.77 -1.27
N LEU A 185 5.31 20.03 -1.42
CA LEU A 185 5.44 19.00 -2.45
C LEU A 185 4.51 17.82 -2.19
N LEU A 186 4.36 17.38 -0.93
CA LEU A 186 3.42 16.30 -0.60
C LEU A 186 1.96 16.69 -0.87
N ASN A 187 1.59 17.96 -0.67
CA ASN A 187 0.24 18.45 -1.00
C ASN A 187 -0.05 18.48 -2.52
N ASP A 188 0.97 18.61 -3.37
CA ASP A 188 0.86 18.61 -4.84
C ASP A 188 0.83 17.17 -5.44
N LEU A 189 1.17 16.17 -4.63
CA LEU A 189 1.38 14.77 -5.04
C LEU A 189 0.33 13.78 -4.50
N CYS A 190 -0.66 14.23 -3.73
CA CYS A 190 -1.57 13.38 -2.96
C CYS A 190 -3.01 13.38 -3.50
#